data_AF-A0A445MU54-F1
#
_entry.id   AF-A0A445MU54-F1
#
_cell.length_a   1.000
_cell.length_b   1.000
_cell.length_c   1.000
_cell.angle_alpha   90.00
_cell.angle_beta   90.00
_cell.angle_gamma   90.00
#
_symmetry.space_group_name_H-M   'P 1'
#
loop_
_entity.id
_entity.type
_entity.pdbx_description
1 polymer ?
#
loop_
_entity_poly.entity_id
_entity_poly.type
_entity_poly.pdbx_seq_one_letter_code
_entity_poly.pdbx_strand_id
1 'polypeptide(L)'
;MNSGRNRAHNKNKGHYHHNWERTDDSTMERMEDSTWTKTISLLPGAYQYKFVLDDVWIEDQNNTNKIDNPFGGRNSIIELQ
;
A
#
# COMPACT_ATOMS: atom_id res chain seq x y z
N MET A 1 1.42 -9.73 -22.85
CA MET A 1 0.88 -10.10 -21.53
C MET A 1 1.95 -9.82 -20.49
N ASN A 2 1.81 -8.77 -19.67
CA ASN A 2 2.64 -8.60 -18.47
C ASN A 2 1.71 -8.75 -17.27
N SER A 3 1.83 -9.90 -16.60
CA SER A 3 1.01 -10.35 -15.47
C SER A 3 1.46 -9.68 -14.16
N GLY A 4 1.66 -8.36 -14.18
CA GLY A 4 2.14 -7.65 -13.01
C GLY A 4 1.08 -7.60 -11.92
N ARG A 5 1.31 -8.33 -10.82
CA ARG A 5 0.39 -8.31 -9.68
C ARG A 5 0.67 -7.06 -8.85
N ASN A 6 -0.12 -6.01 -9.06
CA ASN A 6 -0.05 -4.82 -8.24
C ASN A 6 -0.86 -4.98 -6.97
N ARG A 7 -0.25 -4.71 -5.82
CA ARG A 7 -0.91 -4.82 -4.50
C ARG A 7 -0.67 -3.59 -3.64
N ALA A 8 -1.69 -3.16 -2.91
CA ALA A 8 -1.58 -2.14 -1.88
C ALA A 8 -1.68 -2.79 -0.49
N HIS A 9 -0.66 -2.62 0.35
CA HIS A 9 -0.67 -3.12 1.73
C HIS A 9 -0.73 -1.97 2.70
N ASN A 10 -1.62 -2.06 3.70
CA ASN A 10 -1.84 -1.02 4.70
C ASN A 10 -1.62 -1.57 6.13
N LYS A 11 -0.92 -0.81 6.98
CA LYS A 11 -0.75 -1.10 8.42
C LYS A 11 -1.28 0.07 9.25
N ASN A 12 -2.20 -0.20 10.18
CA ASN A 12 -2.68 0.79 11.15
C ASN A 12 -1.63 1.00 12.25
N LYS A 13 -1.31 2.24 12.61
CA LYS A 13 -0.40 2.54 13.73
C LYS A 13 -0.97 2.15 15.11
N GLY A 14 -2.30 2.02 15.26
CA GLY A 14 -2.97 1.73 16.55
C GLY A 14 -3.20 0.25 16.89
N HIS A 15 -3.00 -0.67 15.94
CA HIS A 15 -3.21 -2.11 16.15
C HIS A 15 -1.95 -2.85 15.71
N TYR A 16 -1.26 -3.48 16.67
CA TYR A 16 0.08 -4.06 16.51
C TYR A 16 0.20 -5.22 15.52
N HIS A 17 -0.89 -5.70 14.93
CA HIS A 17 -0.89 -6.90 14.10
C HIS A 17 -1.71 -6.74 12.81
N HIS A 18 -1.08 -6.21 11.77
CA HIS A 18 -1.34 -6.66 10.40
C HIS A 18 0.03 -6.92 9.76
N ASN A 19 0.36 -8.20 9.59
CA ASN A 19 1.68 -8.72 9.25
C ASN A 19 2.02 -8.57 7.75
N TRP A 20 1.73 -7.42 7.13
CA TRP A 20 1.98 -7.20 5.69
C TRP A 20 1.50 -8.40 4.83
N GLU A 21 0.38 -9.01 5.21
CA GLU A 21 -0.04 -10.27 4.63
C GLU A 21 -0.56 -10.03 3.22
N ARG A 22 -0.01 -10.80 2.28
CA ARG A 22 -0.34 -10.77 0.86
C ARG A 22 -1.68 -11.47 0.63
N THR A 23 -2.78 -10.85 1.02
CA THR A 23 -4.14 -11.37 0.76
C THR A 23 -4.63 -10.97 -0.63
N ASP A 24 -5.62 -11.71 -1.15
CA ASP A 24 -6.29 -11.35 -2.41
C ASP A 24 -6.97 -9.97 -2.32
N ASP A 25 -7.41 -9.57 -1.12
CA ASP A 25 -7.97 -8.25 -0.83
C ASP A 25 -6.99 -7.11 -1.11
N SER A 26 -5.68 -7.37 -1.13
CA SER A 26 -4.66 -6.38 -1.43
C SER A 26 -4.44 -6.19 -2.94
N THR A 27 -5.01 -7.04 -3.79
CA THR A 27 -4.85 -6.98 -5.25
C THR A 27 -5.57 -5.78 -5.84
N MET A 28 -4.87 -5.02 -6.68
CA MET A 28 -5.37 -3.85 -7.40
C MET A 28 -5.96 -4.26 -8.75
N GLU A 29 -6.96 -3.51 -9.20
CA GLU A 29 -7.60 -3.67 -10.51
C GLU A 29 -6.92 -2.77 -11.54
N ARG A 30 -6.69 -3.31 -12.73
CA ARG A 30 -6.14 -2.54 -13.85
C ARG A 30 -7.28 -1.85 -14.60
N MET A 31 -7.20 -0.53 -14.70
CA MET A 31 -8.16 0.30 -15.41
C MET A 31 -7.81 0.40 -16.91
N GLU A 32 -8.77 0.88 -17.73
CA GLU A 32 -8.60 1.04 -19.18
C GLU A 32 -7.48 2.02 -19.56
N ASP A 33 -7.28 3.07 -18.76
CA ASP A 33 -6.22 4.07 -18.91
C ASP A 33 -4.83 3.59 -18.43
N SER A 34 -4.70 2.29 -18.15
CA SER A 34 -3.49 1.66 -17.60
C SER A 34 -3.09 2.12 -16.18
N THR A 35 -3.98 2.80 -15.46
CA THR A 35 -3.81 2.99 -14.01
C THR A 35 -4.20 1.72 -13.24
N TRP A 36 -3.71 1.62 -12.00
CA TRP A 36 -4.06 0.55 -11.08
C TRP A 36 -4.76 1.15 -9.88
N THR A 37 -5.92 0.60 -9.52
CA THR A 37 -6.78 1.16 -8.47
C THR A 37 -7.21 0.10 -7.48
N LYS A 38 -7.36 0.50 -6.22
CA LYS A 38 -8.03 -0.27 -5.18
C LYS A 38 -8.76 0.65 -4.22
N THR A 39 -10.01 0.34 -3.94
CA THR A 39 -10.79 1.01 -2.89
C THR A 39 -10.74 0.17 -1.61
N ILE A 40 -10.34 0.80 -0.51
CA ILE A 40 -10.26 0.18 0.81
C ILE A 40 -11.03 1.06 1.79
N SER A 41 -12.01 0.47 2.48
CA SER A 41 -12.72 1.15 3.56
C SER A 41 -11.88 1.11 4.82
N LEU A 42 -11.49 2.29 5.32
CA LEU A 42 -10.70 2.47 6.53
C LEU A 42 -11.46 3.35 7.51
N LEU A 43 -11.33 3.05 8.81
CA LEU A 43 -11.79 3.93 9.86
C LEU A 43 -10.85 5.16 9.98
N PRO A 44 -11.26 6.23 10.67
CA PRO A 44 -10.34 7.32 11.01
C PRO A 44 -9.08 6.80 11.72
N GLY A 45 -7.93 7.35 11.34
CA GLY A 45 -6.62 6.93 11.86
C GLY A 45 -5.46 7.18 10.90
N ALA A 46 -4.26 6.82 11.37
CA ALA A 46 -3.02 6.93 10.59
C ALA A 46 -2.58 5.54 10.09
N TYR A 47 -2.46 5.42 8.77
CA TYR A 47 -2.12 4.18 8.08
C TYR A 47 -0.82 4.33 7.32
N GLN A 48 0.06 3.35 7.45
CA GLN A 48 1.24 3.21 6.59
C GLN A 48 0.90 2.32 5.41
N TYR A 49 1.36 2.66 4.21
CA TYR A 49 1.18 1.81 3.04
C TYR A 49 2.39 1.77 2.12
N LYS A 50 2.42 0.72 1.31
CA LYS A 50 3.42 0.54 0.23
C LYS A 50 2.82 -0.32 -0.88
N PHE A 51 3.24 -0.08 -2.12
CA PHE A 51 2.82 -0.89 -3.25
C PHE A 51 3.80 -2.04 -3.48
N VAL A 52 3.31 -3.13 -4.05
CA VAL A 52 4.13 -4.23 -4.58
C VAL A 52 3.84 -4.36 -6.06
N LEU A 53 4.87 -4.24 -6.90
CA LEU A 53 4.84 -4.45 -8.34
C LEU A 53 5.85 -5.55 -8.64
N ASP A 54 5.42 -6.66 -9.22
CA ASP A 54 6.29 -7.80 -9.59
C ASP A 54 7.22 -8.24 -8.43
N ASP A 55 6.64 -8.43 -7.24
CA ASP A 55 7.33 -8.78 -5.99
C ASP A 55 8.33 -7.73 -5.46
N VAL A 56 8.44 -6.57 -6.10
CA VAL A 56 9.25 -5.44 -5.66
C VAL A 56 8.40 -4.45 -4.87
N TRP A 57 8.85 -4.11 -3.67
CA TRP A 57 8.23 -3.07 -2.83
C TRP A 57 8.58 -1.68 -3.35
N ILE A 58 7.57 -0.93 -3.79
CA ILE A 58 7.74 0.43 -4.31
C ILE A 58 6.99 1.42 -3.42
N GLU A 59 7.65 2.53 -3.14
CA GLU A 59 7.04 3.64 -2.41
C GLU A 59 6.08 4.41 -3.32
N ASP A 60 5.06 5.01 -2.73
CA ASP A 60 4.32 6.05 -3.42
C ASP A 60 5.24 7.29 -3.53
N GLN A 61 5.66 7.61 -4.75
CA GLN A 61 6.51 8.77 -5.03
C GLN A 61 5.73 10.09 -4.93
N ASN A 62 4.42 10.05 -5.10
CA ASN A 62 3.57 11.24 -5.09
C ASN A 62 3.12 11.61 -3.68
N ASN A 63 3.15 10.66 -2.73
CA ASN A 63 2.88 10.96 -1.33
C ASN A 63 4.13 11.51 -0.64
N THR A 64 4.06 12.77 -0.21
CA THR A 64 5.14 13.45 0.51
C THR A 64 5.23 13.06 1.99
N ASN A 65 4.15 12.52 2.56
CA ASN A 65 4.12 12.06 3.95
C ASN A 65 4.63 10.62 4.04
N LYS A 66 5.80 10.44 4.66
CA LYS A 66 6.52 9.16 4.70
C LYS A 66 7.16 8.92 6.07
N ILE A 67 7.40 7.65 6.38
CA ILE A 67 8.15 7.22 7.56
C ILE A 67 9.19 6.17 7.17
N ASP A 68 10.37 6.27 7.77
CA ASP A 68 11.41 5.25 7.58
C ASP A 68 10.94 3.90 8.13
N ASN A 69 11.22 2.84 7.38
CA ASN A 69 10.93 1.48 7.78
C ASN A 69 12.19 0.80 8.34
N PRO A 70 12.05 -0.26 9.16
CA PRO A 70 13.20 -0.94 9.78
C PRO A 70 14.15 -1.66 8.82
N PHE A 71 13.83 -1.75 7.53
CA PHE A 71 14.57 -2.53 6.52
C PHE A 71 15.30 -1.65 5.50
N GLY A 72 15.42 -0.34 5.75
CA GLY A 72 16.20 0.58 4.93
C GLY A 72 15.45 1.22 3.75
N GLY A 73 14.13 1.37 3.84
CA GLY A 73 13.32 2.17 2.90
C GLY A 73 12.25 2.98 3.61
N ARG A 74 11.28 3.56 2.89
CA ARG A 74 10.14 4.26 3.50
C ARG A 74 8.81 3.59 3.22
N ASN A 75 7.85 3.89 4.08
CA ASN A 75 6.42 3.67 3.85
C ASN A 75 5.73 5.02 3.73
N SER A 76 4.71 5.11 2.88
CA SER A 76 3.86 6.29 2.77
C SER A 76 2.84 6.30 3.90
N ILE A 77 2.43 7.49 4.36
CA ILE A 77 1.44 7.66 5.42
C ILE A 77 0.20 8.35 4.84
N ILE A 78 -0.98 7.84 5.20
CA ILE A 78 -2.25 8.53 5.01
C ILE A 78 -2.94 8.70 6.37
N GLU A 79 -3.49 9.89 6.60
CA GLU A 79 -4.25 10.22 7.80
C GLU A 79 -5.71 10.47 7.40
N LEU A 80 -6.62 9.71 8.00
CA LEU A 80 -8.05 9.80 7.78
C LEU A 80 -8.70 10.39 9.04
N GLN A 81 -9.51 11.43 8.86
CA GLN A 81 -10.25 12.13 9.92
C GLN A 81 -11.72 11.73 9.89
#